data_AF-A0A9E2EW94-F1
#
_entry.id   AF-A0A9E2EW94-F1
#
_cell.length_a   1.000
_cell.length_b   1.000
_cell.length_c   1.000
_cell.angle_alpha   90.00
_cell.angle_beta   90.00
_cell.angle_gamma   90.00
#
_symmetry.space_group_name_H-M   'P 1'
#
loop_
_entity.id
_entity.type
_entity.pdbx_description
1 polymer ?
#
loop_
_entity_poly.entity_id
_entity_poly.type
_entity_poly.pdbx_seq_one_letter_code
_entity_poly.pdbx_strand_id
1 'polypeptide(L)'
;MNKIMTTEAARHGLFRYLMCALVLSLLVGANIDNAKADKTAIGGYDPVAYFEMLEAVKGVETISYKWLGEEWRFVNEEHKALF
;
A
#
# COMPACT_ATOMS: atom_id res chain seq x y z
N MET A 1 -29.76 3.92 -49.82
CA MET A 1 -28.69 4.79 -49.29
C MET A 1 -28.93 4.99 -47.79
N ASN A 2 -28.51 4.07 -46.91
CA ASN A 2 -28.64 4.29 -45.45
C ASN A 2 -27.83 3.38 -44.50
N LYS A 3 -26.96 2.48 -44.99
CA LYS A 3 -26.17 1.58 -44.11
C LYS A 3 -24.75 2.11 -43.81
N ILE A 4 -24.25 2.98 -44.68
CA ILE A 4 -22.89 3.53 -44.60
C ILE A 4 -22.84 4.71 -43.61
N MET A 5 -23.83 5.61 -43.65
CA MET A 5 -23.92 6.76 -42.71
C MET A 5 -24.11 6.36 -41.25
N THR A 6 -24.83 5.26 -40.97
CA THR A 6 -25.08 4.78 -39.60
C THR A 6 -23.83 4.17 -38.95
N THR A 7 -22.98 3.53 -39.76
CA THR A 7 -21.72 2.91 -39.30
C THR A 7 -20.67 3.97 -38.92
N GLU A 8 -20.66 5.11 -39.61
CA GLU A 8 -19.70 6.18 -39.38
C GLU A 8 -20.04 7.01 -38.12
N ALA A 9 -21.33 7.25 -37.86
CA ALA A 9 -21.80 7.88 -36.62
C ALA A 9 -21.48 7.04 -35.38
N ALA A 10 -21.62 5.71 -35.47
CA ALA A 10 -21.27 4.77 -34.39
C ALA A 10 -19.75 4.75 -34.12
N ARG A 11 -18.92 4.82 -35.18
CA ARG A 11 -17.46 4.88 -35.08
C ARG A 11 -16.97 6.13 -34.37
N HIS A 12 -17.59 7.29 -34.62
CA HIS A 12 -17.25 8.54 -33.94
C HIS A 12 -17.74 8.58 -32.48
N GLY A 13 -18.89 7.99 -32.18
CA GLY A 13 -19.39 7.86 -30.81
C GLY A 13 -18.46 7.01 -29.95
N LEU A 14 -18.05 5.85 -30.48
CA LEU A 14 -17.13 4.96 -29.77
C LEU A 14 -15.75 5.60 -29.55
N PHE A 15 -15.21 6.28 -30.57
CA PHE A 15 -13.92 6.97 -30.45
C PHE A 15 -13.96 8.11 -29.43
N ARG A 16 -15.02 8.94 -29.42
CA ARG A 16 -15.20 9.98 -28.41
C ARG A 16 -15.32 9.40 -27.00
N TYR A 17 -16.06 8.31 -26.85
CA TYR A 17 -16.19 7.62 -25.56
C TYR A 17 -14.84 7.10 -25.05
N LEU A 18 -14.05 6.47 -25.92
CA LEU A 18 -12.71 5.98 -25.57
C LEU A 18 -11.75 7.13 -25.21
N MET A 19 -11.80 8.25 -25.94
CA MET A 19 -11.01 9.44 -25.61
C MET A 19 -11.41 10.05 -24.27
N CYS A 20 -12.71 10.17 -23.99
CA CYS A 20 -13.20 10.66 -22.71
C CYS A 20 -12.81 9.73 -21.57
N ALA A 21 -12.90 8.41 -21.75
CA ALA A 21 -12.49 7.43 -20.76
C ALA A 21 -10.98 7.50 -20.45
N LEU A 22 -10.14 7.72 -21.48
CA LEU A 22 -8.70 7.88 -21.32
C LEU A 22 -8.33 9.16 -20.55
N VAL A 23 -8.95 10.30 -20.92
CA VAL A 23 -8.73 11.59 -20.24
C VAL A 23 -9.21 11.52 -18.78
N LEU A 24 -10.35 10.89 -18.53
CA LEU A 24 -10.88 10.72 -17.17
C LEU A 24 -9.97 9.84 -16.30
N SER A 25 -9.38 8.79 -16.88
CA SER A 25 -8.43 7.91 -16.19
C SER A 25 -7.14 8.66 -15.78
N LEU A 26 -6.66 9.58 -16.62
CA LEU A 26 -5.48 10.42 -16.31
C LEU A 26 -5.74 11.43 -15.19
N LEU A 27 -6.97 11.93 -15.05
CA LEU A 27 -7.36 12.89 -14.02
C LEU A 27 -7.53 12.26 -12.63
N VAL A 28 -7.77 10.95 -12.53
CA VAL A 28 -7.96 10.22 -11.26
C VAL A 28 -6.63 9.81 -10.61
N GLY A 29 -5.52 9.78 -11.34
CA GLY A 29 -4.23 9.23 -10.87
C GLY A 29 -3.40 10.11 -9.92
N ALA A 30 -3.94 11.22 -9.38
CA ALA A 30 -3.11 12.28 -8.78
C ALA A 30 -3.28 12.53 -7.27
N ASN A 31 -3.78 11.58 -6.48
CA ASN A 31 -3.80 11.72 -5.01
C ASN A 31 -3.52 10.38 -4.31
N ILE A 32 -2.23 10.05 -4.16
CA ILE A 32 -1.80 9.05 -3.17
C ILE A 32 -1.19 9.82 -2.01
N ASP A 33 -2.05 10.28 -1.11
CA ASP A 33 -1.62 10.78 0.18
C ASP A 33 -1.07 9.58 0.96
N ASN A 34 0.25 9.38 0.89
CA ASN A 34 0.97 8.54 1.85
C ASN A 34 0.94 9.27 3.19
N ALA A 35 -0.23 9.32 3.83
CA ALA A 35 -0.33 9.58 5.26
C ALA A 35 0.73 8.71 5.90
N LYS A 36 1.72 9.34 6.54
CA LYS A 36 2.94 8.74 7.07
C LYS A 36 2.55 7.53 7.91
N ALA A 37 2.47 6.36 7.29
CA ALA A 37 2.11 5.13 7.97
C ALA A 37 3.14 5.00 9.10
N ASP A 38 2.66 4.72 10.31
CA ASP A 38 3.55 4.41 11.41
C ASP A 38 4.40 3.23 10.94
N LYS A 39 5.67 3.49 10.63
CA LYS A 39 6.60 2.49 10.08
C LYS A 39 7.10 1.56 11.18
N THR A 40 6.28 1.31 12.19
CA THR A 40 6.61 0.47 13.33
C THR A 40 5.90 -0.85 13.12
N ALA A 41 6.69 -1.91 12.96
CA ALA A 41 6.17 -3.24 12.77
C ALA A 41 5.27 -3.63 13.95
N ILE A 42 4.11 -4.21 13.63
CA ILE A 42 3.14 -4.75 14.58
C ILE A 42 2.79 -3.81 15.75
N GLY A 43 2.85 -2.49 15.56
CA GLY A 43 2.55 -1.49 16.60
C GLY A 43 3.64 -1.35 17.68
N GLY A 44 4.85 -1.84 17.40
CA GLY A 44 6.01 -1.77 18.30
C GLY A 44 6.06 -2.86 19.36
N TYR A 45 5.27 -3.92 19.20
CA TYR A 45 5.37 -5.11 20.03
C TYR A 45 6.54 -5.97 19.58
N ASP A 46 7.10 -6.71 20.52
CA ASP A 46 8.19 -7.64 20.29
C ASP A 46 7.67 -8.93 19.66
N PRO A 47 8.07 -9.28 18.42
CA PRO A 47 7.59 -10.49 17.75
C PRO A 47 8.07 -11.78 18.44
N VAL A 48 9.23 -11.76 19.10
CA VAL A 48 9.82 -12.93 19.78
C VAL A 48 9.11 -13.18 21.10
N ALA A 49 8.64 -12.13 21.78
CA ALA A 49 7.90 -12.25 23.04
C ALA A 49 6.60 -13.07 22.91
N TYR A 50 5.94 -13.05 21.73
CA TYR A 50 4.78 -13.90 21.50
C TYR A 50 5.09 -15.40 21.61
N PHE A 51 6.33 -15.81 21.34
CA PHE A 51 6.75 -17.21 21.32
C PHE A 51 7.49 -17.61 22.61
N GLU A 52 8.39 -16.76 23.10
CA GLU A 52 9.19 -17.03 24.31
C GLU A 52 8.42 -16.76 25.60
N MET A 53 7.57 -15.72 25.61
CA MET A 53 6.86 -15.26 26.81
C MET A 53 5.35 -15.56 26.76
N LEU A 54 4.82 -15.95 25.58
CA LEU A 54 3.39 -16.13 25.34
C LEU A 54 2.57 -14.87 25.68
N GLU A 55 3.17 -13.68 25.52
CA GLU A 55 2.57 -12.40 25.87
C GLU A 55 2.91 -11.32 24.83
N ALA A 56 1.97 -10.37 24.63
CA ALA A 56 2.19 -9.19 23.80
C ALA A 56 2.98 -8.13 24.59
N VAL A 57 4.31 -8.19 24.51
CA VAL A 57 5.20 -7.24 25.21
C VAL A 57 5.64 -6.13 24.26
N LYS A 58 5.59 -4.87 24.70
CA LYS A 58 6.00 -3.72 23.89
C LYS A 58 7.53 -3.59 23.89
N GLY A 59 8.13 -3.57 22.71
CA GLY A 59 9.57 -3.34 22.54
C GLY A 59 9.95 -1.88 22.72
N VAL A 60 11.25 -1.61 22.85
CA VAL A 60 11.80 -0.26 23.01
C VAL A 60 12.48 0.22 21.73
N GLU A 61 12.41 1.52 21.46
CA GLU A 61 13.00 2.13 20.25
C GLU A 61 14.52 1.96 20.17
N THR A 62 15.22 1.91 21.32
CA THR A 62 16.67 1.74 21.38
C THR A 62 17.12 0.33 20.98
N ILE A 63 16.23 -0.66 21.07
CA ILE A 63 16.49 -2.05 20.71
C ILE A 63 15.60 -2.37 19.51
N SER A 64 15.98 -1.86 18.34
CA SER A 64 15.23 -2.01 17.11
C SER A 64 16.06 -2.58 15.95
N TYR A 65 15.35 -3.08 14.93
CA TYR A 65 15.89 -3.57 13.66
C TYR A 65 15.01 -3.12 12.50
N LYS A 66 15.63 -2.68 11.40
CA LYS A 66 14.88 -2.25 10.21
C LYS A 66 14.79 -3.37 9.20
N TRP A 67 13.56 -3.79 8.88
CA TRP A 67 13.31 -4.83 7.90
C TRP A 67 12.04 -4.53 7.09
N LEU A 68 12.13 -4.69 5.77
CA LEU A 68 11.07 -4.39 4.80
C LEU A 68 10.46 -2.98 4.92
N GLY A 69 11.26 -2.00 5.34
CA GLY A 69 10.82 -0.61 5.48
C GLY A 69 10.13 -0.29 6.80
N GLU A 70 10.00 -1.28 7.69
CA GLU A 70 9.41 -1.18 9.02
C GLU A 70 10.49 -1.27 10.10
N GLU A 71 10.22 -0.66 11.26
CA GLU A 71 11.01 -0.73 12.48
C GLU A 71 10.42 -1.80 13.41
N TRP A 72 11.17 -2.87 13.62
CA TRP A 72 10.87 -3.94 14.56
C TRP A 72 11.52 -3.61 15.89
N ARG A 73 10.78 -3.71 17.00
CA ARG A 73 11.25 -3.31 18.34
C ARG A 73 11.24 -4.53 19.26
N PHE A 74 12.22 -4.61 20.15
CA PHE A 74 12.41 -5.75 21.05
C PHE A 74 12.47 -5.29 22.50
N VAL A 75 12.09 -6.18 23.43
CA VAL A 75 12.13 -5.91 24.87
C VAL A 75 13.56 -6.00 25.43
N ASN A 76 14.45 -6.78 24.80
CA ASN A 76 15.85 -6.95 25.17
C ASN A 76 16.72 -7.32 23.94
N GLU A 77 18.05 -7.26 24.08
CA GLU A 77 18.99 -7.58 22.99
C GLU A 77 18.98 -9.07 22.61
N GLU A 78 18.58 -9.97 23.53
CA GLU A 78 18.49 -11.41 23.26
C GLU A 78 17.38 -11.69 22.24
N HIS A 79 16.21 -11.09 22.41
CA HIS A 79 15.09 -11.17 21.47
C HIS A 79 15.46 -10.56 20.12
N LYS A 80 16.16 -9.42 20.09
CA LYS A 80 16.67 -8.84 18.85
C LYS A 80 17.63 -9.76 18.12
N ALA A 81 18.44 -10.53 18.84
CA ALA A 81 19.38 -11.49 18.26
C ALA A 81 18.70 -12.76 17.72
N LEU A 82 17.49 -13.08 18.20
CA LEU A 82 16.68 -14.22 17.75
C LEU A 82 15.84 -13.93 16.49
N PHE A 83 15.63 -12.64 16.19
CA PHE A 83 14.87 -12.16 15.03
C PHE A 83 15.72 -12.12 13.75
#